data_AF-A0A6J4Y1I5-F1
#
_entry.id   AF-A0A6J4Y1I5-F1
#
_cell.length_a   1.000
_cell.length_b   1.000
_cell.length_c   1.000
_cell.angle_alpha   90.00
_cell.angle_beta   90.00
_cell.angle_gamma   90.00
#
_symmetry.space_group_name_H-M   'P 1'
#
loop_
_entity.id
_entity.type
_entity.pdbx_description
1 polymer ?
#
loop_
_entity_poly.entity_id
_entity_poly.type
_entity_poly.pdbx_seq_one_letter_code
_entity_poly.pdbx_strand_id
1 'polypeptide(L)'
;MGCSLATSLVDLIKKIKRTHNPEFLFIEPSEMVVTQELQNVTAMGHRDVRYQIGPLITLVDAQRFPFMWAERQQLMIGQINGADIVVLSRIDRIEDSSTEDIRTVLRPYCSEIGLLNVHDPDSVDKILMKVSEFTEA
;
A
#
# COMPACT_ATOMS: atom_id res chain seq x y z
N MET A 1 14.58 4.41 15.22
CA MET A 1 13.28 5.13 15.16
C MET A 1 12.06 4.22 14.99
N GLY A 2 12.19 2.87 15.00
CA GLY A 2 11.05 1.95 14.85
C GLY A 2 10.26 1.62 16.14
N CYS A 3 10.81 1.85 17.33
CA CYS A 3 10.10 1.52 18.58
C CYS A 3 8.87 2.41 18.87
N SER A 4 8.83 3.66 18.38
CA SER A 4 7.68 4.54 18.61
C SER A 4 6.49 4.16 17.72
N LEU A 5 6.72 3.85 16.44
CA LEU A 5 5.69 3.36 15.53
C LEU A 5 5.11 2.02 16.01
N ALA A 6 5.99 1.10 16.42
CA ALA A 6 5.57 -0.22 16.89
C ALA A 6 4.62 -0.12 18.09
N THR A 7 5.00 0.67 19.09
CA THR A 7 4.22 0.82 20.32
C THR A 7 2.91 1.58 20.05
N SER A 8 2.96 2.69 19.31
CA SER A 8 1.79 3.54 19.10
C SER A 8 0.72 2.89 18.23
N LEU A 9 1.12 2.19 17.15
CA LEU A 9 0.18 1.55 16.24
C LEU A 9 -0.48 0.34 16.89
N VAL A 10 0.29 -0.50 17.59
CA VAL A 10 -0.23 -1.68 18.28
C VAL A 10 -1.24 -1.29 19.37
N ASP A 11 -0.94 -0.25 20.16
CA ASP A 11 -1.87 0.24 21.18
C ASP A 11 -3.12 0.88 20.56
N LEU A 12 -2.97 1.58 19.43
CA LEU A 12 -4.11 2.15 18.70
C LEU A 12 -5.03 1.05 18.15
N ILE A 13 -4.49 0.02 17.52
CA ILE A 13 -5.26 -1.13 17.02
C ILE A 13 -6.03 -1.79 18.17
N LYS A 14 -5.39 -2.05 19.32
CA LYS A 14 -6.05 -2.61 20.51
C LYS A 14 -7.19 -1.72 20.98
N LYS A 15 -6.94 -0.41 21.09
CA LYS A 15 -7.93 0.56 21.55
C LYS A 15 -9.14 0.56 20.62
N ILE A 16 -8.93 0.67 19.31
CA ILE A 16 -10.00 0.69 18.30
C ILE A 16 -10.78 -0.62 18.34
N LYS A 17 -10.10 -1.78 18.36
CA LYS A 17 -10.76 -3.09 18.39
C LYS A 17 -11.65 -3.27 19.62
N ARG A 18 -11.19 -2.81 20.79
CA ARG A 18 -11.95 -2.96 22.06
C ARG A 18 -13.09 -1.97 22.21
N THR A 19 -12.98 -0.77 21.63
CA THR A 19 -13.96 0.31 21.83
C THR A 19 -14.98 0.42 20.71
N HIS A 20 -14.60 0.11 19.47
CA HIS A 20 -15.45 0.26 18.29
C HIS A 20 -15.68 -1.06 17.55
N ASN A 21 -14.72 -1.99 17.62
CA ASN A 21 -14.78 -3.29 16.94
C ASN A 21 -15.23 -3.19 15.45
N PRO A 22 -14.58 -2.37 14.62
CA PRO A 22 -15.00 -2.19 13.23
C PRO A 22 -14.78 -3.47 12.41
N GLU A 23 -15.51 -3.59 11.31
CA GLU A 23 -15.32 -4.63 10.30
C GLU A 23 -14.00 -4.42 9.54
N PHE A 24 -13.71 -3.17 9.15
CA PHE A 24 -12.49 -2.79 8.44
C PHE A 24 -11.75 -1.64 9.16
N LEU A 25 -10.42 -1.70 9.14
CA LEU A 25 -9.55 -0.63 9.61
C LEU A 25 -8.49 -0.34 8.55
N PHE A 26 -8.58 0.83 7.93
CA PHE A 26 -7.57 1.32 7.00
C PHE A 26 -6.47 2.05 7.77
N ILE A 27 -5.21 1.75 7.45
CA ILE A 27 -4.03 2.38 8.06
C ILE A 27 -3.24 3.05 6.95
N GLU A 28 -3.13 4.37 7.04
CA GLU A 28 -2.21 5.15 6.21
C GLU A 28 -0.94 5.43 7.03
N PRO A 29 0.20 4.80 6.69
CA PRO A 29 1.45 5.04 7.39
C PRO A 29 2.08 6.37 6.91
N SER A 30 3.12 6.84 7.61
CA SER A 30 3.89 7.98 7.12
C SER A 30 4.66 7.63 5.85
N GLU A 31 5.01 8.65 5.05
CA GLU A 31 5.74 8.49 3.78
C GLU A 31 7.12 7.81 3.92
N MET A 32 7.62 7.63 5.15
CA MET A 32 8.93 7.04 5.43
C MET A 32 8.87 5.57 5.86
N VAL A 33 7.66 5.02 6.04
CA VAL A 33 7.49 3.62 6.44
C VAL A 33 7.59 2.72 5.22
N VAL A 34 8.27 1.59 5.39
CA VAL A 34 8.39 0.51 4.41
C VAL A 34 7.42 -0.61 4.74
N THR A 35 7.02 -1.37 3.73
CA THR A 35 5.95 -2.38 3.81
C THR A 35 6.25 -3.46 4.84
N GLN A 36 7.49 -3.93 4.89
CA GLN A 36 7.91 -4.92 5.88
C GLN A 36 7.80 -4.42 7.33
N GLU A 37 8.10 -3.14 7.58
CA GLU A 37 7.98 -2.56 8.93
C GLU A 37 6.52 -2.50 9.35
N LEU A 38 5.63 -2.05 8.45
CA LEU A 38 4.19 -2.00 8.71
C LEU A 38 3.61 -3.40 8.97
N GLN A 39 3.98 -4.39 8.16
CA GLN A 39 3.54 -5.78 8.34
C GLN A 39 4.01 -6.36 9.68
N ASN A 40 5.27 -6.10 10.06
CA ASN A 40 5.81 -6.59 11.33
C ASN A 40 5.10 -5.95 12.53
N VAL A 41 4.90 -4.63 12.49
CA VAL A 41 4.24 -3.90 13.57
C VAL A 41 2.78 -4.30 13.70
N THR A 42 2.05 -4.43 12.60
CA THR A 42 0.67 -4.90 12.63
C THR A 42 0.62 -6.33 13.19
N ALA A 43 1.43 -7.27 12.71
CA ALA A 43 1.47 -8.63 13.25
C ALA A 43 1.72 -8.72 14.77
N MET A 44 2.46 -7.77 15.36
CA MET A 44 2.64 -7.70 16.82
C MET A 44 1.32 -7.55 17.60
N GLY A 45 0.32 -6.88 17.02
CA GLY A 45 -0.98 -6.67 17.67
C GLY A 45 -1.79 -7.96 17.87
N HIS A 46 -1.48 -9.04 17.12
CA HIS A 46 -2.12 -10.35 17.29
C HIS A 46 -1.89 -10.99 18.66
N ARG A 47 -0.87 -10.52 19.41
CA ARG A 47 -0.61 -10.97 20.78
C ARG A 47 -1.74 -10.57 21.75
N ASP A 48 -2.47 -9.49 21.44
CA ASP A 48 -3.40 -8.87 22.38
C ASP A 48 -4.85 -8.85 21.91
N VAL A 49 -5.09 -8.82 20.59
CA VAL A 49 -6.43 -8.79 19.99
C VAL A 49 -6.46 -9.60 18.70
N ARG A 50 -7.61 -10.21 18.40
CA ARG A 50 -7.81 -11.00 17.17
C ARG A 50 -8.35 -10.13 16.04
N TYR A 51 -7.70 -10.20 14.89
CA TYR A 51 -8.11 -9.58 13.63
C TYR A 51 -7.33 -10.25 12.49
N GLN A 52 -7.72 -9.98 11.25
CA GLN A 52 -6.96 -10.36 10.06
C GLN A 52 -6.22 -9.14 9.54
N ILE A 53 -4.96 -9.32 9.13
CA ILE A 53 -4.23 -8.29 8.41
C ILE A 53 -4.68 -8.39 6.97
N GLY A 54 -5.30 -7.31 6.49
CA GLY A 54 -5.71 -7.20 5.11
C GLY A 54 -4.53 -6.90 4.16
N PRO A 55 -4.84 -6.60 2.89
CA PRO A 55 -3.83 -6.41 1.86
C PRO A 55 -3.01 -5.14 2.08
N LEU A 56 -1.73 -5.21 1.75
CA LEU A 56 -0.81 -4.08 1.71
C LEU A 56 -0.84 -3.46 0.31
N ILE A 57 -1.37 -2.24 0.24
CA ILE A 57 -1.57 -1.50 -1.01
C ILE A 57 -0.55 -0.36 -1.08
N THR A 58 0.24 -0.31 -2.14
CA THR A 58 1.20 0.79 -2.37
C THR A 58 0.73 1.65 -3.54
N LEU A 59 0.46 2.93 -3.26
CA LEU A 59 0.13 3.92 -4.28
C LEU A 59 1.40 4.61 -4.76
N VAL A 60 1.65 4.55 -6.07
CA VAL A 60 2.75 5.26 -6.72
C VAL A 60 2.17 6.38 -7.58
N ASP A 61 2.63 7.60 -7.35
CA ASP A 61 2.27 8.76 -8.16
C ASP A 61 3.00 8.72 -9.50
N ALA A 62 2.28 8.47 -10.59
CA ALA A 62 2.88 8.36 -11.91
C ALA A 62 3.49 9.68 -12.38
N GLN A 63 2.87 10.83 -12.07
CA GLN A 63 3.34 12.15 -12.47
C GLN A 63 4.66 12.54 -11.76
N ARG A 64 4.82 12.16 -10.49
CA ARG A 64 6.03 12.45 -9.70
C ARG A 64 7.06 11.33 -9.73
N PHE A 65 6.76 10.19 -10.38
CA PHE A 65 7.60 9.01 -10.36
C PHE A 65 9.06 9.29 -10.76
N PRO A 66 9.37 9.99 -11.87
CA PRO A 66 10.77 10.17 -12.28
C PRO A 66 11.61 10.90 -11.22
N PHE A 67 11.03 11.93 -10.60
CA PHE A 67 11.68 12.69 -9.52
C PHE A 67 11.84 11.84 -8.25
N MET A 68 10.76 11.18 -7.81
CA MET A 68 10.79 10.35 -6.61
C MET A 68 11.75 9.16 -6.75
N TRP A 69 11.80 8.55 -7.93
CA TRP A 69 12.70 7.45 -8.22
C TRP A 69 14.17 7.89 -8.19
N ALA A 70 14.48 9.05 -8.77
CA ALA A 70 15.84 9.60 -8.75
C ALA A 70 16.30 9.96 -7.33
N GLU A 71 15.44 10.57 -6.51
CA GLU A 71 15.82 11.10 -5.20
C GLU A 71 15.69 10.07 -4.06
N ARG A 72 14.75 9.12 -4.18
CA ARG A 72 14.32 8.25 -3.07
C ARG A 72 14.12 6.79 -3.47
N GLN A 73 14.88 6.31 -4.45
CA GLN A 73 14.76 4.95 -5.01
C GLN A 73 14.62 3.85 -3.95
N GLN A 74 15.52 3.83 -2.96
CA GLN A 74 15.56 2.76 -1.95
C GLN A 74 14.32 2.75 -1.06
N LEU A 75 13.80 3.93 -0.72
CA LEU A 75 12.56 4.05 0.05
C LEU A 75 11.37 3.54 -0.76
N MET A 76 11.27 3.94 -2.04
CA MET A 76 10.22 3.46 -2.93
C MET A 76 10.28 1.94 -3.09
N ILE A 77 11.47 1.36 -3.29
CA ILE A 77 11.64 -0.10 -3.36
C ILE A 77 11.17 -0.75 -2.04
N GLY A 78 11.52 -0.17 -0.88
CA GLY A 78 11.06 -0.68 0.41
C GLY A 78 9.54 -0.61 0.62
N GLN A 79 8.88 0.36 0.00
CA GLN A 79 7.41 0.50 0.01
C GLN A 79 6.72 -0.40 -1.02
N ILE A 80 7.40 -0.77 -2.09
CA ILE A 80 6.84 -1.62 -3.15
C ILE A 80 7.05 -3.10 -2.81
N ASN A 81 8.20 -3.45 -2.26
CA ASN A 81 8.57 -4.82 -1.97
C ASN A 81 7.68 -5.39 -0.85
N GLY A 82 7.01 -6.50 -1.13
CA GLY A 82 6.06 -7.15 -0.22
C GLY A 82 4.67 -6.52 -0.18
N ALA A 83 4.37 -5.54 -1.05
CA ALA A 83 3.00 -5.08 -1.24
C ALA A 83 2.22 -6.13 -2.06
N ASP A 84 0.99 -6.41 -1.67
CA ASP A 84 0.10 -7.33 -2.40
C ASP A 84 -0.33 -6.73 -3.74
N ILE A 85 -0.47 -5.40 -3.79
CA ILE A 85 -0.74 -4.67 -5.01
C ILE A 85 -0.04 -3.31 -5.02
N VAL A 86 0.57 -3.00 -6.16
CA VAL A 86 1.09 -1.67 -6.45
C VAL A 86 0.14 -1.00 -7.43
N VAL A 87 -0.22 0.26 -7.18
CA VAL A 87 -1.15 0.99 -8.04
C VAL A 87 -0.47 2.26 -8.54
N LEU A 88 -0.37 2.41 -9.86
CA LEU A 88 0.00 3.68 -10.47
C LEU A 88 -1.22 4.60 -10.48
N SER A 89 -1.13 5.68 -9.72
CA SER A 89 -2.16 6.72 -9.63
C SER A 89 -1.88 7.89 -10.55
N ARG A 90 -2.93 8.64 -10.90
CA ARG A 90 -2.87 9.85 -11.72
C ARG A 90 -2.26 9.61 -13.11
N ILE A 91 -2.53 8.44 -13.68
CA ILE A 91 -2.04 8.10 -15.02
C ILE A 91 -2.67 8.99 -16.11
N ASP A 92 -3.83 9.59 -15.84
CA ASP A 92 -4.48 10.60 -16.68
C ASP A 92 -3.64 11.88 -16.89
N ARG A 93 -2.58 12.07 -16.07
CA ARG A 93 -1.72 13.26 -16.12
C ARG A 93 -0.41 13.03 -16.87
N ILE A 94 -0.19 11.85 -17.42
CA ILE A 94 1.02 11.49 -18.16
C ILE A 94 0.64 10.81 -19.47
N GLU A 95 1.59 10.72 -20.39
CA GLU A 95 1.40 10.00 -21.64
C GLU A 95 1.43 8.47 -21.40
N ASP A 96 0.73 7.72 -22.25
CA ASP A 96 0.67 6.25 -22.15
C ASP A 96 2.06 5.60 -22.22
N SER A 97 2.96 6.14 -23.03
CA SER A 97 4.38 5.73 -23.13
C SER A 97 5.09 5.82 -21.77
N SER A 98 4.87 6.92 -21.04
CA SER A 98 5.45 7.14 -19.72
C SER A 98 4.93 6.13 -18.70
N THR A 99 3.67 5.69 -18.83
CA THR A 99 3.08 4.68 -17.94
C THR A 99 3.79 3.33 -18.09
N GLU A 100 4.06 2.89 -19.33
CA GLU A 100 4.72 1.61 -19.58
C GLU A 100 6.21 1.62 -19.17
N ASP A 101 6.88 2.77 -19.30
CA ASP A 101 8.24 2.97 -18.79
C ASP A 101 8.29 2.78 -17.27
N ILE A 102 7.37 3.40 -16.53
CA ILE A 102 7.26 3.24 -15.07
C ILE A 102 7.01 1.77 -14.72
N ARG A 103 6.09 1.09 -15.41
CA ARG A 103 5.82 -0.34 -15.18
C ARG A 103 7.07 -1.18 -15.40
N THR A 104 7.84 -0.90 -16.44
CA THR A 104 9.10 -1.60 -16.72
C THR A 104 10.10 -1.44 -15.59
N VAL A 105 10.21 -0.23 -15.02
CA VAL A 105 11.08 0.04 -13.86
C VAL A 105 10.60 -0.69 -12.60
N LEU A 106 9.29 -0.82 -12.39
CA LEU A 106 8.72 -1.40 -11.17
C LEU A 106 8.58 -2.92 -11.17
N ARG A 107 8.46 -3.56 -12.35
CA ARG A 107 8.32 -5.02 -12.52
C ARG A 107 9.34 -5.88 -11.76
N PRO A 108 10.62 -5.49 -11.60
CA PRO A 108 11.56 -6.28 -10.81
C PRO A 108 11.21 -6.38 -9.31
N TYR A 109 10.36 -5.48 -8.79
CA TYR A 109 10.06 -5.35 -7.37
C TYR A 109 8.64 -5.74 -6.99
N CYS A 110 7.75 -5.93 -7.98
CA CYS A 110 6.36 -6.32 -7.76
C CYS A 110 5.80 -7.07 -8.97
N SER A 111 4.92 -8.03 -8.73
CA SER A 111 4.29 -8.84 -9.79
C SER A 111 3.04 -8.17 -10.37
N GLU A 112 2.29 -7.45 -9.56
CA GLU A 112 1.01 -6.86 -9.94
C GLU A 112 1.05 -5.33 -9.85
N ILE A 113 0.74 -4.68 -10.97
CA ILE A 113 0.64 -3.22 -11.07
C ILE A 113 -0.75 -2.86 -11.60
N GLY A 114 -1.61 -2.36 -10.71
CA GLY A 114 -2.88 -1.74 -11.03
C GLY A 114 -2.69 -0.33 -11.60
N LEU A 115 -3.65 0.11 -12.42
CA LEU A 115 -3.68 1.46 -12.98
C LEU A 115 -4.94 2.16 -12.47
N LEU A 116 -4.77 3.34 -11.88
CA LEU A 116 -5.88 4.15 -11.37
C LEU A 116 -6.00 5.42 -12.20
N ASN A 117 -7.11 5.49 -12.95
CA ASN A 117 -7.48 6.62 -13.80
C ASN A 117 -8.79 7.23 -13.28
N VAL A 118 -8.77 8.51 -12.94
CA VAL A 118 -9.96 9.23 -12.44
C VAL A 118 -11.11 9.27 -13.46
N HIS A 119 -10.80 9.15 -14.75
CA HIS A 119 -11.79 9.13 -15.82
C HIS A 119 -12.38 7.74 -16.09
N ASP A 120 -11.84 6.69 -15.46
CA ASP A 120 -12.38 5.33 -15.49
C ASP A 120 -13.06 5.02 -14.15
N PRO A 121 -14.39 5.11 -14.05
CA PRO A 121 -15.11 4.89 -12.80
C PRO A 121 -14.94 3.47 -12.25
N ASP A 122 -14.63 2.50 -13.13
CA ASP A 122 -14.45 1.10 -12.77
C ASP A 122 -12.99 0.80 -12.37
N SER A 123 -12.09 1.78 -12.42
CA SER A 123 -10.65 1.56 -12.17
C SER A 123 -10.38 1.06 -10.75
N VAL A 124 -11.12 1.56 -9.77
CA VAL A 124 -11.03 1.09 -8.38
C VAL A 124 -11.52 -0.35 -8.27
N ASP A 125 -12.68 -0.68 -8.85
CA ASP A 125 -13.24 -2.04 -8.79
C ASP A 125 -12.32 -3.05 -9.47
N LYS A 126 -11.73 -2.69 -10.61
CA LYS A 126 -10.71 -3.51 -11.31
C LYS A 126 -9.47 -3.76 -10.46
N ILE A 127 -9.09 -2.82 -9.59
CA ILE A 127 -7.97 -2.98 -8.65
C ILE A 127 -8.40 -3.90 -7.50
N LEU A 128 -9.58 -3.68 -6.93
CA LEU A 128 -10.09 -4.49 -5.82
C LEU A 128 -10.28 -5.96 -6.20
N MET A 129 -10.73 -6.25 -7.43
CA MET A 129 -10.85 -7.62 -7.95
C MET A 129 -9.52 -8.37 -8.04
N LYS A 130 -8.38 -7.66 -8.09
CA LYS A 130 -7.04 -8.28 -8.14
C LYS A 130 -6.51 -8.66 -6.78
N VAL A 131 -7.16 -8.23 -5.71
CA VAL A 131 -6.75 -8.49 -4.34
C VAL A 131 -7.60 -9.63 -3.80
N SER A 132 -6.98 -10.80 -3.63
CA SER A 132 -7.65 -12.07 -3.31
C SER A 132 -8.46 -12.05 -2.02
N GLU A 133 -8.17 -11.14 -1.09
CA GLU A 133 -8.88 -11.03 0.19
C GLU A 133 -10.21 -10.26 0.09
N PHE A 134 -10.45 -9.51 -0.99
CA PHE A 134 -11.73 -8.83 -1.24
C PHE A 134 -12.70 -9.65 -2.12
N THR A 135 -12.27 -10.80 -2.62
CA THR A 135 -13.07 -11.67 -3.51
C THR A 135 -13.81 -12.78 -2.77
N GLU A 136 -13.52 -13.00 -1.48
CA GLU A 136 -14.20 -14.00 -0.62
C GLU A 136 -15.06 -13.37 0.51
N ALA A 137 -15.40 -12.09 0.40
CA ALA A 137 -16.30 -11.39 1.34
C ALA A 137 -17.76 -11.40 0.86
#